data_AF-A0A6N9BX66-F1
#
_entry.id   AF-A0A6N9BX66-F1
#
_cell.length_a   1.000
_cell.length_b   1.000
_cell.length_c   1.000
_cell.angle_alpha   90.00
_cell.angle_beta   90.00
_cell.angle_gamma   90.00
#
_symmetry.space_group_name_H-M   'P 1'
#
loop_
_entity.id
_entity.type
_entity.pdbx_description
1 polymer ?
#
loop_
_entity_poly.entity_id
_entity_poly.type
_entity_poly.pdbx_seq_one_letter_code
_entity_poly.pdbx_strand_id
1 'polypeptide(L)'
;VRQVVSVVAYAWAGLGASFGPALLFTLFWRRTTANGLIAGMVVGAATVVAWRGLEGGVFGLYELLPAFLAACLAIWVVSLVESADPASERAFDRSVSAAG
;
A
#
# COMPACT_ATOMS: atom_id res chain seq x y z
N VAL A 1 28.32 5.51 -11.08
CA VAL A 1 27.59 4.22 -10.93
C VAL A 1 26.77 4.13 -9.65
N ARG A 2 27.28 4.50 -8.46
CA ARG A 2 26.52 4.38 -7.19
C ARG A 2 25.26 5.26 -7.06
N GLN A 3 25.26 6.47 -7.64
CA GLN A 3 24.09 7.38 -7.55
C GLN A 3 22.85 6.88 -8.30
N VAL A 4 23.02 6.09 -9.36
CA VAL A 4 21.87 5.55 -10.11
C VAL A 4 21.20 4.44 -9.30
N VAL A 5 21.99 3.58 -8.65
CA VAL A 5 21.46 2.48 -7.82
C VAL A 5 20.71 3.01 -6.61
N SER A 6 21.15 4.10 -5.99
CA SER A 6 20.43 4.69 -4.85
C SER A 6 19.09 5.33 -5.26
N VAL A 7 19.04 6.01 -6.41
CA VAL A 7 17.79 6.63 -6.91
C VAL A 7 16.77 5.55 -7.32
N VAL A 8 17.25 4.48 -7.96
CA VAL A 8 16.39 3.35 -8.35
C VAL A 8 15.91 2.58 -7.10
N ALA A 9 16.79 2.29 -6.15
CA ALA A 9 16.41 1.63 -4.89
C ALA A 9 15.37 2.44 -4.11
N TYR A 10 15.48 3.78 -4.12
CA TYR A 10 14.49 4.67 -3.52
C TYR A 10 13.12 4.59 -4.22
N ALA A 11 13.10 4.63 -5.55
CA ALA A 11 11.86 4.48 -6.30
C ALA A 11 11.21 3.11 -6.07
N TRP A 12 12.02 2.04 -6.02
CA TRP A 12 11.57 0.68 -5.71
C TRP A 12 11.08 0.52 -4.27
N ALA A 13 11.69 1.23 -3.33
CA ALA A 13 11.21 1.32 -1.96
C ALA A 13 9.81 1.94 -1.95
N GLY A 14 9.60 3.14 -2.51
CA GLY A 14 8.27 3.77 -2.55
C GLY A 14 7.18 2.89 -3.20
N LEU A 15 7.57 2.15 -4.25
CA LEU A 15 6.70 1.18 -4.93
C LEU A 15 6.35 0.00 -4.01
N GLY A 16 7.34 -0.59 -3.33
CA GLY A 16 7.13 -1.66 -2.35
C GLY A 16 6.31 -1.23 -1.13
N ALA A 17 6.45 0.01 -0.67
CA ALA A 17 5.66 0.56 0.44
C ALA A 17 4.17 0.72 0.09
N SER A 18 3.85 0.97 -1.17
CA SER A 18 2.48 1.18 -1.63
C SER A 18 1.82 -0.13 -2.09
N PHE A 19 2.58 -1.01 -2.77
CA PHE A 19 2.09 -2.31 -3.22
C PHE A 19 2.09 -3.38 -2.13
N GLY A 20 3.02 -3.33 -1.18
CA GLY A 20 3.09 -4.30 -0.08
C GLY A 20 1.80 -4.38 0.74
N PRO A 21 1.24 -3.26 1.22
CA PRO A 21 -0.05 -3.21 1.92
C PRO A 21 -1.18 -3.73 1.06
N ALA A 22 -1.24 -3.32 -0.21
CA ALA A 22 -2.25 -3.76 -1.15
C ALA A 22 -2.23 -5.29 -1.31
N LEU A 23 -1.05 -5.87 -1.56
CA LEU A 23 -0.89 -7.33 -1.65
C LEU A 23 -1.28 -8.02 -0.35
N LEU A 24 -0.80 -7.52 0.79
CA LEU A 24 -1.07 -8.11 2.11
C LEU A 24 -2.58 -8.16 2.40
N PHE A 25 -3.29 -7.07 2.15
CA PHE A 25 -4.75 -7.01 2.36
C PHE A 25 -5.51 -7.88 1.37
N THR A 26 -5.07 -8.00 0.10
CA THR A 26 -5.74 -8.91 -0.86
C THR A 26 -5.59 -10.39 -0.50
N LEU A 27 -4.49 -10.78 0.16
CA LEU A 27 -4.23 -12.17 0.55
C LEU A 27 -4.85 -12.55 1.89
N PHE A 28 -4.79 -11.65 2.89
CA PHE A 28 -5.20 -11.97 4.25
C PHE A 28 -6.61 -11.48 4.61
N TRP A 29 -7.25 -10.63 3.79
CA TRP A 29 -8.53 -10.00 4.15
C TRP A 29 -9.60 -10.15 3.06
N ARG A 30 -10.65 -10.92 3.37
CA ARG A 30 -11.82 -11.18 2.49
C ARG A 30 -12.69 -9.96 2.16
N ARG A 31 -12.55 -8.85 2.89
CA ARG A 31 -13.36 -7.62 2.74
C ARG A 31 -12.63 -6.49 2.00
N THR A 32 -11.47 -6.76 1.41
CA THR A 32 -10.70 -5.72 0.71
C THR A 32 -11.47 -5.23 -0.53
N THR A 33 -11.90 -3.97 -0.51
CA THR A 33 -12.59 -3.34 -1.64
C THR A 33 -11.58 -2.83 -2.68
N ALA A 34 -11.96 -2.83 -3.96
CA ALA A 34 -11.11 -2.30 -5.03
C ALA A 34 -10.78 -0.81 -4.81
N ASN A 35 -11.77 -0.04 -4.36
CA ASN A 35 -11.59 1.38 -4.06
C ASN A 35 -10.69 1.60 -2.84
N GLY A 36 -10.78 0.74 -1.81
CA GLY A 36 -9.87 0.74 -0.67
C GLY A 36 -8.42 0.44 -1.07
N LEU A 37 -8.21 -0.47 -2.02
CA LEU A 37 -6.89 -0.76 -2.56
C LEU A 37 -6.29 0.45 -3.29
N ILE A 38 -7.08 1.07 -4.18
CA ILE A 38 -6.66 2.25 -4.95
C ILE A 38 -6.39 3.43 -4.00
N ALA A 39 -7.27 3.66 -3.02
CA ALA A 39 -7.09 4.69 -2.01
C ALA A 39 -5.80 4.45 -1.20
N GLY A 40 -5.54 3.20 -0.81
CA GLY A 40 -4.30 2.78 -0.16
C GLY A 40 -3.04 3.09 -0.96
N MET A 41 -3.04 2.75 -2.25
CA MET A 41 -1.91 3.01 -3.15
C MET A 41 -1.67 4.51 -3.34
N VAL A 42 -2.73 5.29 -3.51
CA VAL A 42 -2.64 6.76 -3.66
C VAL A 42 -2.16 7.40 -2.36
N VAL A 43 -2.72 7.02 -1.21
CA VAL A 43 -2.29 7.54 0.10
C VAL A 43 -0.85 7.13 0.40
N GLY A 44 -0.45 5.89 0.13
CA GLY A 44 0.93 5.43 0.27
C GLY A 44 1.90 6.26 -0.56
N ALA A 45 1.63 6.42 -1.86
CA ALA A 45 2.46 7.22 -2.75
C ALA A 45 2.51 8.70 -2.34
N ALA A 46 1.37 9.31 -1.99
CA ALA A 46 1.30 10.68 -1.52
C ALA A 46 2.07 10.86 -0.20
N THR A 47 2.00 9.87 0.68
CA THR A 47 2.70 9.86 1.97
C THR A 47 4.21 9.80 1.78
N VAL A 48 4.74 8.99 0.85
CA VAL A 48 6.18 8.98 0.50
C VAL A 48 6.64 10.36 0.01
N VAL A 49 5.87 10.97 -0.89
CA VAL A 49 6.23 12.29 -1.47
C VAL A 49 6.12 13.40 -0.43
N ALA A 50 5.11 13.37 0.44
CA ALA A 50 4.95 14.33 1.53
C ALA A 50 6.07 14.21 2.57
N TRP A 51 6.52 12.97 2.88
CA TRP A 51 7.64 12.75 3.80
C TRP A 51 8.96 13.29 3.29
N ARG A 52 9.13 13.30 1.97
CA ARG A 52 10.30 13.83 1.26
C ARG A 52 10.56 15.31 1.52
N GLY A 53 9.52 16.09 1.86
CA GLY A 53 9.62 17.52 2.16
C GLY A 53 9.97 17.85 3.61
N LEU A 54 9.92 16.87 4.51
CA LEU A 54 10.26 17.02 5.93
C LEU A 54 11.73 16.62 6.14
N GLU A 55 12.66 17.47 5.73
CA GLU A 55 14.11 17.20 5.85
C GLU A 55 14.64 17.56 7.25
N GLY A 56 15.29 16.60 7.94
CA GLY A 56 16.12 16.89 9.13
C GLY A 56 16.43 15.72 10.07
N GLY A 57 17.55 14.99 9.85
CA GLY A 57 18.18 14.13 10.87
C GLY A 57 17.92 12.62 10.73
N VAL A 58 17.57 11.93 11.83
CA VAL A 58 17.36 10.46 11.99
C VAL A 58 16.43 9.84 10.91
N PHE A 59 15.77 10.68 10.11
CA PHE A 59 14.99 10.44 8.89
C PHE A 59 15.78 9.97 7.66
N GLY A 60 17.06 9.58 7.80
CA GLY A 60 17.71 8.68 6.85
C GLY A 60 17.18 7.24 6.92
N LEU A 61 16.30 6.95 7.88
CA LEU A 61 15.62 5.66 8.08
C LEU A 61 14.22 5.65 7.45
N TYR A 62 14.09 4.82 6.42
CA TYR A 62 12.87 4.15 5.95
C TYR A 62 11.63 5.03 5.83
N GLU A 63 11.60 5.98 4.89
CA GLU A 63 10.35 6.58 4.36
C GLU A 63 9.32 5.52 3.95
N LEU A 64 9.81 4.30 3.68
CA LEU A 64 9.04 3.09 3.47
C LEU A 64 8.09 2.75 4.64
N LEU A 65 8.57 2.84 5.88
CA LEU A 65 7.84 2.33 7.04
C LEU A 65 6.56 3.13 7.32
N PRO A 66 6.60 4.46 7.41
CA PRO A 66 5.39 5.18 7.72
C PRO A 66 4.48 5.37 6.49
N ALA A 67 5.03 5.33 5.26
CA ALA A 67 4.22 5.22 4.05
C ALA A 67 3.45 3.88 4.00
N PHE A 68 4.11 2.77 4.36
CA PHE A 68 3.48 1.46 4.46
C PHE A 68 2.37 1.46 5.52
N LEU A 69 2.61 2.06 6.69
CA LEU A 69 1.59 2.17 7.74
C LEU A 69 0.42 3.06 7.31
N ALA A 70 0.67 4.19 6.67
CA ALA A 70 -0.38 5.08 6.18
C ALA A 70 -1.22 4.42 5.08
N ALA A 71 -0.57 3.69 4.16
CA ALA A 71 -1.26 2.90 3.14
C ALA A 71 -2.10 1.77 3.77
N CYS A 72 -1.56 1.01 4.72
CA CYS A 72 -2.32 0.01 5.48
C CYS A 72 -3.54 0.62 6.17
N LEU A 73 -3.35 1.77 6.83
CA LEU A 73 -4.43 2.47 7.55
C LEU A 73 -5.49 2.96 6.56
N ALA A 74 -5.10 3.53 5.42
CA ALA A 74 -6.02 3.99 4.39
C ALA A 74 -6.83 2.84 3.79
N ILE A 75 -6.19 1.71 3.45
CA ILE A 75 -6.90 0.51 2.98
C ILE A 75 -7.87 0.04 4.05
N TRP A 76 -7.43 -0.03 5.31
CA TRP A 76 -8.26 -0.49 6.42
C TRP A 76 -9.49 0.40 6.64
N VAL A 77 -9.28 1.73 6.73
CA VAL A 77 -10.35 2.69 6.97
C VAL A 77 -11.34 2.71 5.81
N VAL A 78 -10.86 2.77 4.57
CA VAL A 78 -11.74 2.79 3.39
C VAL A 78 -12.49 1.48 3.24
N SER A 79 -11.84 0.34 3.48
CA SER A 79 -12.46 -1.00 3.49
C SER A 79 -13.51 -1.18 4.62
N LEU A 80 -13.38 -0.43 5.73
CA LEU A 80 -14.40 -0.39 6.78
C LEU A 80 -15.57 0.55 6.47
N VAL A 81 -15.27 1.74 5.95
CA VAL A 81 -16.26 2.78 5.61
C VAL A 81 -17.10 2.33 4.42
N GLU A 82 -16.46 1.71 3.43
CA GLU A 82 -17.12 1.06 2.32
C GLU A 82 -17.71 -0.26 2.84
N SER A 83 -19.02 -0.22 3.11
CA SER A 83 -19.77 -1.38 3.59
C SER A 83 -19.50 -2.56 2.68
N ALA A 84 -19.21 -3.75 3.24
CA ALA A 84 -18.81 -4.95 2.49
C ALA A 84 -19.66 -5.11 1.23
N ASP A 85 -19.11 -4.69 0.09
CA ASP A 85 -19.78 -4.95 -1.17
C ASP A 85 -19.67 -6.46 -1.39
N PRO A 86 -20.78 -7.21 -1.53
CA PRO A 86 -20.73 -8.63 -1.87
C PRO A 86 -19.91 -8.90 -3.13
N ALA A 87 -19.64 -7.90 -3.98
CA ALA A 87 -18.69 -8.01 -5.08
C ALA A 87 -17.24 -8.31 -4.62
N SER A 88 -16.78 -7.72 -3.53
CA SER A 88 -15.42 -7.91 -2.98
C SER A 88 -15.22 -9.35 -2.49
N GLU A 89 -16.24 -9.88 -1.81
CA GLU A 89 -16.22 -11.23 -1.26
C GLU A 89 -16.28 -12.28 -2.38
N ARG A 90 -17.12 -12.05 -3.41
CA ARG A 90 -17.15 -12.89 -4.62
C ARG A 90 -15.82 -12.86 -5.39
N ALA A 91 -15.15 -11.71 -5.44
CA ALA A 91 -13.87 -11.59 -6.12
C ALA A 91 -12.79 -12.40 -5.40
N PHE A 92 -12.77 -12.36 -4.05
CA PHE A 92 -11.87 -13.19 -3.26
C PHE A 92 -12.18 -14.69 -3.46
N ASP A 93 -13.44 -15.10 -3.38
CA ASP A 93 -13.83 -16.51 -3.55
C ASP A 93 -13.45 -17.05 -4.94
N ARG A 94 -13.59 -16.22 -6.00
CA ARG A 94 -13.12 -16.58 -7.34
C ARG A 94 -11.62 -16.81 -7.38
N SER A 95 -10.83 -15.92 -6.78
CA SER A 95 -9.37 -16.04 -6.76
C SER A 95 -8.90 -17.29 -6.00
N VAL A 96 -9.59 -17.68 -4.92
CA VAL A 96 -9.32 -18.92 -4.19
C VAL A 96 -9.71 -20.15 -5.00
N SER A 97 -10.85 -20.12 -5.69
CA SER A 97 -11.33 -21.26 -6.49
C SER A 97 -10.51 -21.54 -7.76
N ALA A 98 -9.82 -20.53 -8.31
CA ALA A 98 -8.99 -20.67 -9.50
C ALA A 98 -7.57 -21.19 -9.19
N ALA A 99 -7.17 -21.22 -7.91
CA ALA A 99 -5.84 -21.63 -7.47
C ALA A 99 -5.76 -23.10 -7.01
N GLY A 100 -6.89 -23.82 -6.98
CA GLY A 100 -6.99 -25.25 -6.65
C GLY A 100 -7.38 -26.09 -7.86
#